data_AF-A0A7W4Z412-F1
#
_entry.id   AF-A0A7W4Z412-F1
#
_cell.length_a   1.000
_cell.length_b   1.000
_cell.length_c   1.000
_cell.angle_alpha   90.00
_cell.angle_beta   90.00
_cell.angle_gamma   90.00
#
_symmetry.space_group_name_H-M   'P 1'
#
loop_
_entity.id
_entity.type
_entity.pdbx_description
1 polymer ?
#
loop_
_entity_poly.entity_id
_entity_poly.type
_entity_poly.pdbx_seq_one_letter_code
_entity_poly.pdbx_strand_id
1 'polypeptide(L)'
;MISERDQRRILAAMMKMPYAASSRVPKPWTAMGETVTADAVVAFLDGLAEVLTEVGTENDQHRRRLFSLEADVEAFRRLIGTAPAEVTP
;
A
#
# COMPACT_ATOMS: atom_id res chain seq x y z
N MET A 1 -27.93 -13.98 -7.81
CA MET A 1 -27.18 -13.07 -8.72
C MET A 1 -27.09 -11.69 -8.08
N ILE A 2 -25.97 -10.99 -8.25
CA ILE A 2 -25.80 -9.61 -7.77
C ILE A 2 -26.62 -8.68 -8.67
N SER A 3 -27.44 -7.78 -8.10
CA SER A 3 -28.26 -6.85 -8.88
C SER A 3 -27.40 -5.86 -9.66
N GLU A 4 -27.85 -5.34 -10.80
CA GLU A 4 -27.09 -4.37 -11.60
C GLU A 4 -26.72 -3.09 -10.79
N ARG A 5 -27.61 -2.67 -9.89
CA ARG A 5 -27.36 -1.57 -8.95
C ARG A 5 -26.22 -1.90 -7.99
N ASP A 6 -26.20 -3.11 -7.46
CA ASP A 6 -25.15 -3.57 -6.55
C ASP A 6 -23.83 -3.77 -7.29
N GLN A 7 -23.85 -4.29 -8.51
CA GLN A 7 -22.66 -4.38 -9.37
C GLN A 7 -22.04 -2.99 -9.58
N ARG A 8 -22.85 -1.98 -9.95
CA ARG A 8 -22.37 -0.59 -10.09
C ARG A 8 -21.76 -0.05 -8.80
N ARG A 9 -22.37 -0.33 -7.64
CA ARG A 9 -21.84 0.10 -6.33
C ARG A 9 -20.53 -0.58 -5.98
N ILE A 10 -20.42 -1.89 -6.22
CA ILE A 10 -19.23 -2.69 -5.96
C ILE A 10 -18.07 -2.19 -6.82
N LEU A 11 -18.29 -2.02 -8.13
CA LEU A 11 -17.29 -1.47 -9.04
C LEU A 11 -16.81 -0.08 -8.62
N ALA A 12 -17.74 0.81 -8.28
CA ALA A 12 -17.40 2.15 -7.81
C ALA A 12 -16.60 2.15 -6.51
N ALA A 13 -16.86 1.20 -5.60
CA ALA A 13 -16.10 1.05 -4.37
C ALA A 13 -14.68 0.51 -4.64
N MET A 14 -14.56 -0.53 -5.48
CA MET A 14 -13.28 -1.15 -5.83
C MET A 14 -12.34 -0.18 -6.55
N MET A 15 -12.85 0.63 -7.49
CA MET A 15 -12.03 1.65 -8.17
C MET A 15 -11.54 2.77 -7.25
N LYS A 16 -12.18 2.99 -6.10
CA LYS A 16 -11.73 3.98 -5.11
C LYS A 16 -10.68 3.43 -4.15
N MET A 17 -10.44 2.11 -4.16
CA MET A 17 -9.44 1.53 -3.26
C MET A 17 -8.03 1.98 -3.69
N PRO A 18 -7.16 2.33 -2.73
CA PRO A 18 -5.75 2.58 -3.02
C PRO A 18 -5.15 1.42 -3.80
N TYR A 19 -4.25 1.70 -4.73
CA TYR A 19 -3.57 0.70 -5.55
C TYR A 19 -4.47 -0.15 -6.47
N ALA A 20 -5.79 0.07 -6.50
CA ALA A 20 -6.69 -0.58 -7.46
C ALA A 20 -6.29 -0.28 -8.91
N ALA A 21 -5.62 0.85 -9.18
CA ALA A 21 -5.11 1.19 -10.50
C ALA A 21 -3.91 0.32 -10.94
N SER A 22 -3.25 -0.38 -10.02
CA SER A 22 -2.11 -1.26 -10.30
C SER A 22 -2.45 -2.26 -11.41
N SER A 23 -1.51 -2.47 -12.33
CA SER A 23 -1.62 -3.48 -13.39
C SER A 23 -1.61 -4.91 -12.86
N ARG A 24 -1.16 -5.09 -11.61
CA ARG A 24 -1.08 -6.39 -10.94
C ARG A 24 -2.37 -6.81 -10.25
N VAL A 25 -3.29 -5.86 -10.01
CA VAL A 25 -4.60 -6.17 -9.45
C VAL A 25 -5.51 -6.63 -10.59
N PRO A 26 -6.04 -7.86 -10.57
CA PRO A 26 -6.95 -8.34 -11.59
C PRO A 26 -8.20 -7.46 -11.68
N LYS A 27 -8.59 -7.10 -12.91
CA LYS A 27 -9.81 -6.32 -13.17
C LYS A 27 -10.71 -7.07 -14.16
N PRO A 28 -11.25 -8.22 -13.77
CA PRO A 28 -12.02 -9.07 -14.68
C PRO A 28 -13.19 -8.34 -15.37
N TRP A 29 -13.78 -7.32 -14.74
CA TRP A 29 -14.89 -6.52 -15.31
C TRP A 29 -14.48 -5.40 -16.29
N THR A 30 -13.19 -5.21 -16.63
CA THR A 30 -12.83 -4.13 -17.58
C THR A 30 -13.22 -4.44 -19.02
N ALA A 31 -13.57 -5.69 -19.34
CA ALA A 31 -14.30 -6.00 -20.56
C ALA A 31 -15.77 -5.56 -20.38
N MET A 32 -16.14 -4.42 -20.96
CA MET A 32 -17.51 -3.91 -20.95
C MET A 32 -18.50 -5.03 -21.31
N GLY A 33 -19.29 -5.48 -20.32
CA GLY A 33 -20.34 -6.48 -20.51
C GLY A 33 -20.29 -7.68 -19.58
N GLU A 34 -19.18 -7.91 -18.86
CA GLU A 34 -19.12 -9.01 -17.90
C GLU A 34 -19.79 -8.68 -16.56
N THR A 35 -20.63 -9.61 -16.11
CA THR A 35 -21.32 -9.56 -14.82
C THR A 35 -20.29 -9.62 -13.68
N VAL A 36 -20.39 -8.74 -12.68
CA VAL A 36 -19.57 -8.87 -11.47
C VAL A 36 -19.98 -10.16 -10.74
N THR A 37 -19.06 -11.12 -10.65
CA THR A 37 -19.22 -12.36 -9.88
C THR A 37 -18.54 -12.22 -8.52
N ALA A 38 -18.93 -13.07 -7.56
CA ALA A 38 -18.26 -13.14 -6.27
C ALA A 38 -16.77 -13.51 -6.43
N ASP A 39 -16.47 -14.48 -7.31
CA ASP A 39 -15.11 -14.93 -7.60
C ASP A 39 -14.24 -13.79 -8.17
N ALA A 40 -14.81 -12.96 -9.05
CA ALA A 40 -14.13 -11.77 -9.58
C ALA A 40 -13.80 -10.74 -8.50
N VAL A 41 -14.69 -10.56 -7.51
CA VAL A 41 -14.45 -9.67 -6.37
C VAL A 41 -13.34 -10.22 -5.48
N VAL A 42 -13.37 -11.52 -5.18
CA VAL A 42 -12.33 -12.18 -4.38
C VAL A 42 -10.96 -12.08 -5.04
N ALA A 43 -10.87 -12.40 -6.34
CA ALA A 43 -9.60 -12.30 -7.09
C ALA A 43 -9.01 -10.89 -7.10
N PHE A 44 -9.85 -9.85 -7.17
CA PHE A 44 -9.39 -8.47 -7.02
C PHE A 44 -8.86 -8.18 -5.61
N LEU A 45 -9.58 -8.61 -4.57
CA LEU A 45 -9.18 -8.37 -3.18
C LEU A 45 -7.89 -9.09 -2.84
N ASP A 46 -7.70 -10.31 -3.33
CA ASP A 46 -6.46 -11.07 -3.17
C ASP A 46 -5.28 -10.36 -3.86
N GLY A 47 -5.45 -9.96 -5.13
CA GLY A 47 -4.41 -9.21 -5.84
C GLY A 47 -4.09 -7.86 -5.18
N LEU A 48 -5.10 -7.20 -4.60
CA LEU A 48 -4.88 -5.97 -3.84
C LEU A 48 -4.11 -6.24 -2.53
N ALA A 49 -4.43 -7.32 -1.83
CA ALA A 49 -3.74 -7.72 -0.61
C ALA A 49 -2.26 -8.03 -0.87
N GLU A 50 -1.94 -8.69 -1.98
CA GLU A 50 -0.56 -8.92 -2.41
C GLU A 50 0.19 -7.61 -2.64
N VAL A 51 -0.38 -6.68 -3.41
CA VAL A 51 0.24 -5.38 -3.67
C VAL A 51 0.48 -4.59 -2.38
N LEU A 52 -0.51 -4.57 -1.48
CA LEU A 52 -0.37 -3.89 -0.18
C LEU A 52 0.70 -4.53 0.71
N THR A 53 0.84 -5.85 0.66
CA THR A 53 1.87 -6.58 1.41
C THR A 53 3.28 -6.23 0.94
N GLU A 54 3.47 -6.13 -0.38
CA GLU A 54 4.76 -5.73 -0.95
C GLU A 54 5.10 -4.28 -0.62
N VAL A 55 4.16 -3.36 -0.78
CA VAL A 55 4.33 -1.95 -0.40
C VAL A 55 4.68 -1.83 1.08
N GLY A 56 4.01 -2.60 1.95
CA GLY A 56 4.32 -2.65 3.37
C GLY A 56 5.75 -3.13 3.64
N THR A 57 6.19 -4.16 2.93
CA THR A 57 7.55 -4.71 3.06
C THR A 57 8.62 -3.71 2.60
N GLU A 58 8.38 -3.04 1.47
CA GLU A 58 9.27 -1.99 0.96
C GLU A 58 9.33 -0.78 1.92
N ASN A 59 8.19 -0.36 2.45
CA ASN A 59 8.13 0.72 3.45
C ASN A 59 8.92 0.37 4.71
N ASP A 60 8.80 -0.86 5.21
CA ASP A 60 9.58 -1.32 6.36
C ASP A 60 11.09 -1.33 6.08
N GLN A 61 11.50 -1.69 4.85
CA GLN A 61 12.89 -1.60 4.44
C GLN A 61 13.37 -0.14 4.42
N HIS A 62 12.59 0.77 3.85
CA HIS A 62 12.91 2.20 3.85
C HIS A 62 13.01 2.76 5.27
N ARG A 63 12.10 2.37 6.16
CA ARG A 63 12.10 2.77 7.57
C ARG A 63 13.38 2.31 8.29
N ARG A 64 13.83 1.08 8.07
CA ARG A 64 15.11 0.58 8.62
C ARG A 64 16.32 1.35 8.11
N ARG A 65 16.35 1.66 6.80
CA ARG A 65 17.42 2.47 6.20
C ARG A 65 17.44 3.89 6.77
N LEU A 66 16.27 4.49 6.96
CA LEU A 66 16.15 5.82 7.57
C LEU A 66 16.70 5.82 8.99
N PHE A 67 16.32 4.84 9.84
CA PHE A 67 16.87 4.72 11.19
C PHE A 67 18.40 4.56 11.21
N SER A 68 18.96 3.77 10.29
CA SER A 68 20.42 3.64 10.16
C SER A 68 21.06 4.98 9.82
N LEU A 69 20.50 5.70 8.86
CA LEU A 69 21.00 7.01 8.44
C LEU A 69 20.90 8.04 9.57
N GLU A 70 19.81 8.05 10.33
CA GLU A 70 19.65 8.92 11.50
C GLU A 70 20.69 8.64 12.57
N ALA A 71 21.00 7.36 12.83
CA ALA A 71 22.07 6.97 13.74
C ALA A 71 23.46 7.41 13.25
N ASP A 72 23.73 7.29 11.94
CA ASP A 72 24.99 7.74 11.34
C ASP A 72 25.12 9.28 11.44
N VAL A 73 24.04 10.02 11.19
CA VAL A 73 23.98 11.48 11.34
C VAL A 73 24.23 11.89 12.79
N GLU A 74 23.60 11.21 13.75
CA GLU A 74 23.80 11.43 15.19
C GLU A 74 25.27 11.18 15.59
N ALA A 75 25.87 10.09 15.13
CA ALA A 75 27.28 9.78 15.38
C ALA A 75 28.20 10.85 14.78
N PHE A 76 27.93 11.31 13.56
CA PHE A 76 28.70 12.38 12.94
C PHE A 76 28.56 13.70 13.68
N ARG A 77 27.35 14.06 14.13
CA ARG A 77 27.11 15.26 14.95
C ARG A 77 27.94 15.24 16.24
N ARG A 78 28.03 14.09 16.91
CA ARG A 78 28.89 13.91 18.11
C ARG A 78 30.36 14.11 17.76
N LEU A 79 30.83 13.55 16.64
CA LEU A 79 32.21 13.68 16.18
C LEU A 79 32.60 15.14 15.93
N ILE A 80 31.72 15.93 15.30
CA ILE A 80 31.99 17.35 14.98
C ILE A 80 31.57 18.32 16.10
N GLY A 81 31.17 17.81 17.27
CA GLY A 81 30.78 18.64 18.42
C GLY A 81 29.48 19.43 18.25
N THR A 82 28.58 19.00 17.37
CA THR A 82 27.27 19.64 17.11
C THR A 82 26.08 18.79 17.57
N ALA A 83 26.33 17.73 18.34
CA ALA A 83 25.26 16.93 18.91
C ALA A 83 24.38 17.81 19.83
N PRO A 84 23.04 17.73 19.70
CA PRO A 84 22.15 18.41 20.64
C PRO A 84 22.42 17.89 22.05
N ALA A 85 22.40 18.80 23.03
CA ALA A 85 22.62 18.43 24.42
C ALA A 85 21.59 17.37 24.86
N GLU A 86 22.05 16.29 25.50
CA GLU A 86 21.18 15.32 26.15
C GLU A 86 20.29 16.07 27.17
N VAL A 87 19.00 16.16 26.87
CA VAL A 87 18.02 16.70 27.82
C VAL A 87 17.68 15.57 28.79
N THR A 88 18.45 15.50 29.88
CA THR A 88 18.10 14.65 31.03
C THR A 88 16.82 15.21 31.67
N PRO A 89 15.78 14.38 31.93
CA PRO A 89 14.54 14.83 32.57
C PRO A 89 14.73 15.25 34.03
#